data_AF-A0AAV0Q0F8-F1
#
_entry.id   AF-A0AAV0Q0F8-F1
#
_cell.length_a   1.000
_cell.length_b   1.000
_cell.length_c   1.000
_cell.angle_alpha   90.00
_cell.angle_beta   90.00
_cell.angle_gamma   90.00
#
_symmetry.space_group_name_H-M   'P 1'
#
loop_
_entity.id
_entity.type
_entity.pdbx_description
1 polymer ?
#
loop_
_entity_poly.entity_id
_entity_poly.type
_entity_poly.pdbx_seq_one_letter_code
_entity_poly.pdbx_strand_id
1 'polypeptide(L)'
;MSAVKDEDPRIDGIKTKIRVVPNFPKPGIMFQDITTLLLDPKAFKDTVDLFVERYKGKNISVVAGEVISEEYTLEYGSDRLEMHVGAVNKGERALVVDDLIATGGTLCAAMNLLERAGAEIVECACLIELPELKGRDRLHGKPLHVLVEYH
;
A
#
# COMPACT_ATOMS: atom_id res chain seq x y z
N MET A 1 -17.06 25.94 -5.08
CA MET A 1 -17.75 24.68 -5.44
C MET A 1 -16.68 23.61 -5.51
N SER A 2 -16.69 22.64 -4.59
CA SER A 2 -15.80 21.48 -4.69
C SER A 2 -16.26 20.63 -5.86
N ALA A 3 -15.35 20.21 -6.73
CA ALA A 3 -15.66 19.14 -7.66
C ALA A 3 -15.93 17.88 -6.84
N VAL A 4 -17.10 17.27 -7.03
CA VAL A 4 -17.32 15.89 -6.62
C VAL A 4 -16.31 15.08 -7.42
N LYS A 5 -15.34 14.44 -6.77
CA LYS A 5 -14.56 13.38 -7.40
C LYS A 5 -15.59 12.32 -7.79
N ASP A 6 -15.66 11.94 -9.06
CA ASP A 6 -16.32 10.70 -9.45
C ASP A 6 -15.52 9.55 -8.81
N GLU A 7 -15.88 9.17 -7.59
CA GLU A 7 -15.43 7.91 -7.00
C GLU A 7 -16.02 6.78 -7.85
N ASP A 8 -15.17 5.84 -8.26
CA ASP A 8 -15.63 4.68 -9.03
C ASP A 8 -16.67 3.90 -8.22
N PRO A 9 -17.82 3.51 -8.79
CA PRO A 9 -18.90 2.87 -8.03
C PRO A 9 -18.51 1.53 -7.38
N ARG A 10 -17.36 0.94 -7.75
CA ARG A 10 -16.78 -0.22 -7.03
C ARG A 10 -16.25 0.14 -5.64
N ILE A 11 -15.84 1.39 -5.41
CA ILE A 11 -15.22 1.85 -4.16
C ILE A 11 -16.14 1.65 -2.95
N ASP A 12 -17.44 1.92 -3.06
CA ASP A 12 -18.40 1.64 -1.97
C ASP A 12 -18.53 0.13 -1.70
N GLY A 13 -18.52 -0.69 -2.76
CA GLY A 13 -18.51 -2.15 -2.66
C GLY A 13 -17.24 -2.70 -1.97
N ILE A 14 -16.11 -2.00 -2.12
CA ILE A 14 -14.83 -2.29 -1.47
C ILE A 14 -14.85 -1.82 0.00
N LYS A 15 -15.24 -0.56 0.25
CA LYS A 15 -15.37 0.05 1.58
C LYS A 15 -16.21 -0.82 2.53
N THR A 16 -17.35 -1.33 2.07
CA THR A 16 -18.27 -2.18 2.87
C THR A 16 -17.71 -3.57 3.25
N LYS A 17 -16.55 -3.98 2.71
CA LYS A 17 -15.93 -5.30 2.94
C LYS A 17 -14.69 -5.24 3.83
N ILE A 18 -14.25 -4.04 4.21
CA ILE A 18 -13.19 -3.81 5.19
C ILE A 18 -13.85 -3.70 6.56
N ARG A 19 -13.40 -4.48 7.55
CA ARG A 19 -13.88 -4.39 8.93
C ARG A 19 -12.92 -3.59 9.78
N VAL A 20 -13.44 -2.91 10.81
CA VAL A 20 -12.60 -2.29 11.83
C VAL A 20 -12.67 -3.11 13.12
N VAL A 21 -11.53 -3.63 13.56
CA VAL A 21 -11.37 -4.43 14.78
C VAL A 21 -10.67 -3.57 15.84
N PRO A 22 -11.37 -3.14 16.90
CA PRO A 22 -10.77 -2.30 17.93
C PRO A 22 -9.85 -3.09 18.87
N ASN A 23 -8.81 -2.43 19.36
CA ASN A 23 -7.82 -2.93 20.32
C ASN A 23 -7.01 -4.15 19.85
N PHE A 24 -6.81 -4.30 18.54
CA PHE A 24 -5.97 -5.34 17.93
C PHE A 24 -4.78 -4.70 17.18
N PRO A 25 -3.56 -5.25 17.24
CA PRO A 25 -3.11 -6.36 18.10
C PRO A 25 -2.93 -5.95 19.57
N LYS A 26 -3.07 -4.65 19.91
CA LYS A 26 -2.96 -4.11 21.27
C LYS A 26 -3.99 -2.98 21.51
N PRO A 27 -4.31 -2.66 22.78
CA PRO A 27 -5.22 -1.57 23.12
C PRO A 27 -4.84 -0.23 22.47
N GLY A 28 -5.85 0.52 22.03
CA GLY A 28 -5.69 1.82 21.38
C GLY A 28 -5.44 1.78 19.87
N ILE A 29 -5.31 0.61 19.25
CA ILE A 29 -5.24 0.46 17.79
C ILE A 29 -6.62 0.09 17.22
N MET A 30 -7.01 0.75 16.13
CA MET A 30 -8.15 0.38 15.30
C MET A 30 -7.61 -0.35 14.07
N PHE A 31 -7.78 -1.67 13.98
CA PHE A 31 -7.20 -2.51 12.93
C PHE A 31 -8.16 -2.68 11.75
N GLN A 32 -7.69 -2.41 10.54
CA GLN A 32 -8.45 -2.49 9.29
C GLN A 32 -8.31 -3.89 8.70
N ASP A 33 -9.24 -4.77 9.06
CA ASP A 33 -9.26 -6.15 8.62
C ASP A 33 -9.82 -6.27 7.18
N ILE A 34 -8.92 -6.57 6.25
CA ILE A 34 -9.23 -6.82 4.84
C ILE A 34 -9.64 -8.27 4.54
N THR A 35 -9.60 -9.21 5.51
CA THR A 35 -9.87 -10.64 5.23
C THR A 35 -11.26 -10.89 4.66
N THR A 36 -12.26 -10.09 5.04
CA THR A 36 -13.61 -10.14 4.46
C THR A 36 -13.71 -9.61 3.03
N LEU A 37 -12.77 -8.76 2.61
CA LEU A 37 -12.62 -8.35 1.20
C LEU A 37 -11.92 -9.45 0.40
N LEU A 38 -10.85 -10.05 0.93
CA LEU A 38 -10.12 -11.15 0.28
C LEU A 38 -11.01 -12.39 0.07
N LEU A 39 -11.95 -12.65 0.98
CA LEU A 39 -12.92 -13.74 0.89
C LEU A 39 -14.14 -13.43 0.01
N ASP A 40 -14.31 -12.19 -0.47
CA ASP A 40 -15.39 -11.81 -1.39
C ASP A 40 -14.84 -11.74 -2.83
N PRO A 41 -15.18 -12.70 -3.72
CA PRO A 41 -14.60 -12.76 -5.06
C PRO A 41 -14.88 -11.54 -5.93
N LYS A 42 -15.98 -10.80 -5.66
CA LYS A 42 -16.30 -9.58 -6.39
C LYS A 42 -15.45 -8.42 -5.87
N ALA A 43 -15.42 -8.18 -4.57
CA ALA A 43 -14.68 -7.07 -3.99
C ALA A 43 -13.16 -7.21 -4.18
N PHE A 44 -12.63 -8.43 -4.06
CA PHE A 44 -11.23 -8.71 -4.38
C PHE A 44 -10.91 -8.44 -5.86
N LYS A 45 -11.75 -8.94 -6.79
CA LYS A 45 -11.58 -8.68 -8.23
C LYS A 45 -11.66 -7.19 -8.54
N ASP A 46 -12.67 -6.49 -8.03
CA ASP A 46 -12.86 -5.05 -8.25
C ASP A 46 -11.66 -4.24 -7.75
N THR A 47 -11.09 -4.62 -6.60
CA THR A 47 -9.86 -4.00 -6.04
C THR A 47 -8.66 -4.18 -6.97
N VAL A 48 -8.43 -5.40 -7.46
CA VAL A 48 -7.32 -5.70 -8.39
C VAL A 48 -7.53 -5.00 -9.73
N ASP A 49 -8.75 -5.01 -10.27
CA ASP A 49 -9.10 -4.34 -11.52
C ASP A 49 -8.82 -2.84 -11.46
N LEU A 50 -9.21 -2.14 -10.38
CA LEU A 50 -8.96 -0.70 -10.21
C LEU A 50 -7.47 -0.36 -10.28
N PHE A 51 -6.61 -1.15 -9.64
CA PHE A 51 -5.16 -0.97 -9.79
C PHE A 51 -4.70 -1.31 -11.21
N VAL A 52 -5.09 -2.46 -11.78
CA VAL A 52 -4.68 -2.86 -13.14
C VAL A 52 -5.08 -1.80 -14.17
N GLU A 53 -6.29 -1.27 -14.10
CA GLU A 53 -6.80 -0.20 -14.96
C GLU A 53 -5.98 1.09 -14.83
N ARG A 54 -5.64 1.50 -13.60
CA ARG A 54 -4.79 2.67 -13.33
C ARG A 54 -3.36 2.51 -13.88
N TYR A 55 -2.78 1.32 -13.77
CA TYR A 55 -1.37 1.07 -14.12
C TYR A 55 -1.19 0.57 -15.57
N LYS A 56 -2.28 0.26 -16.27
CA LYS A 56 -2.29 -0.12 -17.69
C LYS A 56 -1.61 0.96 -18.54
N GLY A 57 -0.59 0.56 -19.30
CA GLY A 57 0.17 1.46 -20.17
C GLY A 57 1.20 2.37 -19.46
N LYS A 58 1.37 2.30 -18.13
CA LYS A 58 2.44 3.03 -17.41
C LYS A 58 3.83 2.38 -17.51
N ASN A 59 3.97 1.30 -18.29
CA ASN A 59 5.20 0.52 -18.47
C ASN A 59 5.84 0.08 -17.15
N ILE A 60 5.02 -0.42 -16.21
CA ILE A 60 5.52 -1.08 -15.00
C ILE A 60 6.15 -2.42 -15.41
N SER A 61 7.40 -2.66 -15.01
CA SER A 61 8.12 -3.91 -15.30
C SER A 61 8.22 -4.83 -14.08
N VAL A 62 8.09 -4.28 -12.86
CA VAL A 62 8.05 -5.05 -11.62
C VAL A 62 7.01 -4.47 -10.66
N VAL A 63 6.27 -5.36 -10.00
CA VAL A 63 5.37 -5.03 -8.89
C VAL A 63 5.97 -5.62 -7.63
N ALA A 64 6.29 -4.77 -6.66
CA ALA A 64 6.77 -5.18 -5.35
C ALA A 64 5.63 -5.08 -4.34
N GLY A 65 5.21 -6.22 -3.78
CA GLY A 65 4.42 -6.28 -2.55
C GLY A 65 5.32 -6.55 -1.34
N GLU A 66 4.76 -6.46 -0.14
CA GLU A 66 5.47 -6.94 1.05
C GLU A 66 5.81 -8.44 0.98
N VAL A 67 6.99 -8.76 1.49
CA VAL A 67 7.24 -10.00 2.22
C VAL A 67 7.65 -9.56 3.62
N ILE A 68 6.84 -9.87 4.63
CA ILE A 68 6.93 -9.27 5.97
C ILE A 68 8.21 -9.69 6.70
N SER A 69 9.05 -8.69 6.99
CA SER A 69 9.84 -8.55 8.23
C SER A 69 10.32 -7.08 8.38
N GLU A 70 10.36 -6.53 9.60
CA GLU A 70 10.23 -5.07 9.89
C GLU A 70 11.42 -4.44 10.70
N GLU A 71 12.48 -3.85 10.08
CA GLU A 71 13.53 -3.13 10.87
C GLU A 71 13.10 -1.70 11.25
N TYR A 72 12.35 -1.56 12.35
CA TYR A 72 11.99 -0.25 12.91
C TYR A 72 12.21 -0.21 14.41
N THR A 73 12.76 0.89 14.90
CA THR A 73 13.05 1.09 16.32
C THR A 73 11.74 1.26 17.10
N LEU A 74 11.27 0.17 17.69
CA LEU A 74 10.28 0.23 18.76
C LEU A 74 10.98 0.60 20.07
N GLU A 75 10.19 1.04 21.05
CA GLU A 75 10.64 1.28 22.44
C GLU A 75 11.36 0.05 23.03
N TYR A 76 11.09 -1.15 22.48
CA TYR A 76 11.88 -2.37 22.61
C TYR A 76 11.89 -3.21 21.31
N GLY A 77 12.79 -2.95 20.34
CA GLY A 77 13.10 -3.93 19.27
C GLY A 77 13.49 -3.40 17.88
N SER A 78 13.87 -4.35 17.01
CA SER A 78 14.07 -4.26 15.55
C SER A 78 13.88 -5.66 14.89
N ASP A 79 13.39 -5.76 13.65
CA ASP A 79 13.35 -6.97 12.77
C ASP A 79 13.97 -6.60 11.37
N ARG A 80 13.68 -7.17 10.17
CA ARG A 80 14.36 -6.74 8.90
C ARG A 80 13.74 -7.09 7.53
N LEU A 81 13.53 -6.12 6.62
CA LEU A 81 13.01 -6.36 5.24
C LEU A 81 14.13 -6.78 4.25
N GLU A 82 13.89 -7.84 3.47
CA GLU A 82 14.87 -8.43 2.55
C GLU A 82 14.34 -8.57 1.11
N MET A 83 15.24 -8.43 0.12
CA MET A 83 14.96 -8.68 -1.28
C MET A 83 16.08 -9.53 -1.89
N HIS A 84 15.72 -10.57 -2.65
CA HIS A 84 16.70 -11.42 -3.33
C HIS A 84 17.57 -10.59 -4.30
N VAL A 85 18.89 -10.79 -4.27
CA VAL A 85 19.82 -10.16 -5.22
C VAL A 85 19.47 -10.63 -6.63
N GLY A 86 19.21 -9.67 -7.53
CA GLY A 86 18.77 -9.95 -8.90
C GLY A 86 17.26 -10.20 -9.07
N ALA A 87 16.44 -10.02 -8.03
CA ALA A 87 14.97 -9.98 -8.17
C ALA A 87 14.50 -8.75 -8.98
N VAL A 88 15.35 -7.73 -9.08
CA VAL A 88 15.11 -6.47 -9.79
C VAL A 88 16.38 -6.07 -10.53
N ASN A 89 16.22 -5.62 -11.77
CA ASN A 89 17.31 -5.14 -12.63
C ASN A 89 17.38 -3.62 -12.65
N LYS A 90 18.59 -3.09 -12.89
CA LYS A 90 18.80 -1.65 -13.01
C LYS A 90 17.98 -1.07 -14.18
N GLY A 91 17.21 -0.03 -13.89
CA GLY A 91 16.32 0.65 -14.84
C GLY A 91 14.92 0.05 -14.94
N GLU A 92 14.60 -1.00 -14.17
CA GLU A 92 13.21 -1.49 -14.07
C GLU A 92 12.30 -0.46 -13.40
N ARG A 93 11.09 -0.34 -13.91
CA ARG A 93 10.06 0.59 -13.44
C ARG A 93 9.18 -0.12 -12.43
N ALA A 94 9.36 0.21 -11.16
CA ALA A 94 8.73 -0.46 -10.04
C ALA A 94 7.45 0.25 -9.59
N LEU A 95 6.41 -0.53 -9.35
CA LEU A 95 5.24 -0.15 -8.56
C LEU A 95 5.35 -0.83 -7.20
N VAL A 96 5.29 -0.06 -6.11
CA VAL A 96 5.17 -0.61 -4.76
C VAL A 96 3.69 -0.69 -4.39
N VAL A 97 3.22 -1.86 -3.98
CA VAL A 97 1.81 -2.12 -3.64
C VAL A 97 1.72 -2.67 -2.23
N ASP A 98 0.78 -2.16 -1.46
CA ASP A 98 0.54 -2.60 -0.08
C ASP A 98 -0.98 -2.62 0.21
N ASP A 99 -1.42 -3.25 1.30
CA ASP A 99 -2.83 -3.17 1.67
C ASP A 99 -3.18 -1.85 2.37
N LEU A 100 -2.35 -1.39 3.29
CA LEU A 100 -2.61 -0.22 4.12
C LEU A 100 -1.36 0.64 4.35
N ILE A 101 -1.47 1.95 4.11
CA ILE A 101 -0.47 2.92 4.58
C ILE A 101 -0.91 3.57 5.90
N ALA A 102 -0.15 3.25 6.95
CA ALA A 102 -0.21 3.88 8.26
C ALA A 102 0.85 5.00 8.37
N THR A 103 2.01 4.69 8.98
CA THR A 103 3.13 5.63 9.14
C THR A 103 4.02 5.76 7.90
N GLY A 104 3.80 4.95 6.86
CA GLY A 104 4.62 4.90 5.65
C GLY A 104 5.98 4.18 5.81
N GLY A 105 6.21 3.47 6.93
CA GLY A 105 7.43 2.70 7.20
C GLY A 105 7.77 1.70 6.09
N THR A 106 6.91 0.69 5.92
CA THR A 106 7.01 -0.35 4.87
C THR A 106 7.32 0.21 3.49
N LEU A 107 6.46 1.11 2.98
CA LEU A 107 6.62 1.66 1.64
C LEU A 107 7.97 2.38 1.47
N CYS A 108 8.40 3.13 2.48
CA CYS A 108 9.71 3.78 2.50
C CYS A 108 10.85 2.74 2.43
N ALA A 109 10.80 1.69 3.25
CA ALA A 109 11.81 0.62 3.25
C ALA A 109 11.86 -0.14 1.91
N ALA A 110 10.71 -0.51 1.36
CA ALA A 110 10.58 -1.18 0.06
C ALA A 110 11.13 -0.30 -1.08
N MET A 111 10.75 0.98 -1.14
CA MET A 111 11.30 1.93 -2.11
C MET A 111 12.83 2.05 -2.00
N ASN A 112 13.36 2.22 -0.79
CA ASN A 112 14.81 2.33 -0.55
C ASN A 112 15.58 1.07 -0.97
N LEU A 113 14.99 -0.12 -0.84
CA LEU A 113 15.58 -1.39 -1.30
C LEU A 113 15.60 -1.51 -2.82
N LEU A 114 14.49 -1.14 -3.48
CA LEU A 114 14.33 -1.15 -4.93
C LEU A 114 15.25 -0.11 -5.61
N GLU A 115 15.32 1.11 -5.09
CA GLU A 115 16.20 2.16 -5.62
C GLU A 115 17.69 1.79 -5.45
N ARG A 116 18.05 1.12 -4.34
CA ARG A 116 19.40 0.53 -4.15
C ARG A 116 19.72 -0.59 -5.13
N ALA A 117 18.74 -1.37 -5.57
CA ALA A 117 18.89 -2.35 -6.66
C ALA A 117 18.92 -1.67 -8.06
N GLY A 118 18.62 -0.37 -8.13
CA GLY A 118 18.68 0.44 -9.34
C GLY A 118 17.35 0.55 -10.09
N ALA A 119 16.21 0.20 -9.47
CA ALA A 119 14.90 0.46 -10.05
C ALA A 119 14.46 1.93 -9.94
N GLU A 120 13.59 2.33 -10.84
CA GLU A 120 12.86 3.60 -10.83
C GLU A 120 11.49 3.39 -10.16
N ILE A 121 11.28 3.94 -8.95
CA ILE A 121 9.95 3.93 -8.33
C ILE A 121 9.03 4.88 -9.10
N VAL A 122 7.95 4.33 -9.67
CA VAL A 122 6.95 5.08 -10.43
C VAL A 122 5.90 5.70 -9.51
N GLU A 123 5.36 4.91 -8.58
CA GLU A 123 4.25 5.28 -7.69
C GLU A 123 4.18 4.23 -6.55
N CYS A 124 3.57 4.58 -5.42
CA CYS A 124 3.06 3.64 -4.42
C CYS A 124 1.54 3.49 -4.58
N ALA A 125 1.00 2.30 -4.29
CA ALA A 125 -0.43 2.01 -4.32
C ALA A 125 -0.86 1.30 -3.04
N CYS A 126 -1.90 1.80 -2.37
CA CYS A 126 -2.52 1.14 -1.22
C CYS A 126 -4.02 0.95 -1.42
N LEU A 127 -4.58 -0.12 -0.86
CA LEU A 127 -6.04 -0.22 -0.75
C LEU A 127 -6.56 0.81 0.27
N ILE A 128 -5.87 0.96 1.40
CA ILE A 128 -6.26 1.80 2.55
C ILE A 128 -5.20 2.86 2.86
N GLU A 129 -5.62 4.07 3.24
CA GLU A 129 -4.80 5.06 3.94
C GLU A 129 -5.45 5.47 5.27
N LEU A 130 -4.59 5.70 6.27
CA LEU A 130 -4.93 6.34 7.54
C LEU A 130 -4.29 7.75 7.60
N PRO A 131 -4.94 8.81 7.08
CA PRO A 131 -4.28 10.11 6.86
C PRO A 131 -3.78 10.76 8.15
N GLU A 132 -4.40 10.47 9.29
CA GLU A 132 -3.98 10.96 10.61
C GLU A 132 -2.55 10.54 10.99
N LEU A 133 -2.09 9.39 10.48
CA LEU A 133 -0.75 8.85 10.72
C LEU A 133 0.32 9.40 9.75
N LYS A 134 -0.08 10.26 8.81
CA LYS A 134 0.80 11.03 7.92
C LYS A 134 1.79 10.19 7.10
N GLY A 135 1.42 8.98 6.70
CA GLY A 135 2.33 8.09 5.96
C GLY A 135 2.92 8.67 4.69
N ARG A 136 2.19 9.58 4.01
CA ARG A 136 2.67 10.34 2.85
C ARG A 136 3.96 11.13 3.10
N ASP A 137 4.19 11.61 4.33
CA ASP A 137 5.39 12.38 4.69
C ASP A 137 6.67 11.53 4.56
N ARG A 138 6.58 10.20 4.73
CA ARG A 138 7.71 9.27 4.58
C ARG A 138 7.98 8.83 3.15
N LEU A 139 7.16 9.24 2.18
CA LEU A 139 7.32 8.82 0.79
C LEU A 139 8.26 9.73 -0.02
N HIS A 140 8.93 10.71 0.60
CA HIS A 140 9.92 11.58 -0.04
C HIS A 140 9.44 12.28 -1.32
N GLY A 141 8.14 12.58 -1.41
CA GLY A 141 7.51 13.19 -2.59
C GLY A 141 7.17 12.22 -3.73
N LYS A 142 7.37 10.90 -3.56
CA LYS A 142 6.89 9.88 -4.49
C LYS A 142 5.35 9.87 -4.52
N PRO A 143 4.71 9.68 -5.70
CA PRO A 143 3.25 9.60 -5.78
C PRO A 143 2.69 8.44 -4.96
N LEU A 144 1.52 8.64 -4.35
CA LEU A 144 0.75 7.61 -3.68
C LEU A 144 -0.70 7.66 -4.16
N HIS A 145 -1.17 6.53 -4.70
CA HIS A 145 -2.57 6.27 -4.99
C HIS A 145 -3.20 5.39 -3.91
N VAL A 146 -4.45 5.70 -3.55
CA VAL A 146 -5.22 4.99 -2.54
C VAL A 146 -6.65 4.82 -3.05
N LEU A 147 -7.29 3.68 -2.73
CA LEU A 147 -8.70 3.43 -3.05
C LEU A 147 -9.65 3.87 -1.94
N VAL A 148 -9.27 3.72 -0.67
CA VAL A 148 -10.08 4.05 0.50
C VAL A 148 -9.28 4.85 1.53
N GLU A 149 -9.75 6.04 1.87
CA GLU A 149 -9.25 6.83 3.02
C GLU A 149 -10.17 6.58 4.24
N TYR A 150 -9.60 6.30 5.41
CA TYR A 150 -10.33 6.23 6.69
C TYR A 150 -9.96 7.40 7.59
N HIS A 151 -10.98 8.01 8.21
CA HIS A 151 -10.89 9.05 9.23
C HIS A 151 -11.58 8.57 10.51
#